data_AF-A0A3C1C4Q8-F1
#
_entry.id   AF-A0A3C1C4Q8-F1
#
_cell.length_a   1.000
_cell.length_b   1.000
_cell.length_c   1.000
_cell.angle_alpha   90.00
_cell.angle_beta   90.00
_cell.angle_gamma   90.00
#
_symmetry.space_group_name_H-M   'P 1'
#
loop_
_entity.id
_entity.type
_entity.pdbx_description
1 polymer ?
#
loop_
_entity_poly.entity_id
_entity_poly.type
_entity_poly.pdbx_seq_one_letter_code
_entity_poly.pdbx_strand_id
1 'polypeptide(L)'
;AGMNPEAVFLFGEEMKAAEAVLKEADFKGMLMYTTEMENLIDAVSNYIKEGDLVLIKGSRGMALERLSRAFEEKGLIDLSDSSMGGHYAP
;
A
#
# COMPACT_ATOMS: atom_id res chain seq x y z
N ALA A 1 18.72 8.53 -4.54
CA ALA A 1 17.85 8.04 -5.63
C ALA A 1 16.41 8.44 -5.28
N GLY A 2 15.66 9.04 -6.21
CA GLY A 2 14.24 9.33 -5.98
C GLY A 2 13.42 8.03 -6.06
N MET A 3 12.42 7.89 -5.20
CA MET A 3 11.46 6.79 -5.29
C MET A 3 10.53 7.05 -6.48
N ASN A 4 10.47 6.12 -7.44
CA ASN A 4 9.55 6.15 -8.59
C ASN A 4 8.65 4.91 -8.49
N PRO A 5 7.51 4.99 -7.79
CA PRO A 5 6.61 3.85 -7.69
C PRO A 5 5.94 3.57 -9.04
N GLU A 6 5.82 2.30 -9.40
CA GLU A 6 5.04 1.86 -10.57
C GLU A 6 3.53 1.84 -10.30
N ALA A 7 3.14 1.78 -9.02
CA ALA A 7 1.76 1.82 -8.58
C ALA A 7 1.59 2.56 -7.25
N VAL A 8 0.46 3.26 -7.12
CA VAL A 8 0.03 3.94 -5.89
C VAL A 8 -1.43 3.58 -5.62
N PHE A 9 -1.66 2.96 -4.46
CA PHE A 9 -3.00 2.62 -3.97
C PHE A 9 -3.32 3.49 -2.75
N LEU A 10 -4.44 4.21 -2.83
CA LEU A 10 -4.86 5.19 -1.84
C LEU A 10 -6.15 4.72 -1.17
N PHE A 11 -6.18 4.78 0.16
CA PHE A 11 -7.31 4.29 0.95
C PHE A 11 -7.80 5.33 1.96
N GLY A 12 -9.12 5.49 2.04
CA GLY A 12 -9.81 6.38 2.98
C GLY A 12 -10.15 7.74 2.38
N GLU A 13 -11.22 8.37 2.90
CA GLU A 13 -11.76 9.65 2.42
C GLU A 13 -10.69 10.75 2.35
N GLU A 14 -9.79 10.77 3.34
CA GLU A 14 -8.71 11.74 3.46
C GLU A 14 -7.71 11.68 2.29
N MET A 15 -7.57 10.53 1.64
CA MET A 15 -6.60 10.34 0.56
C MET A 15 -7.09 10.83 -0.80
N LYS A 16 -8.34 11.31 -0.90
CA LYS A 16 -8.89 11.88 -2.14
C LYS A 16 -8.08 13.09 -2.64
N ALA A 17 -7.54 13.89 -1.72
CA ALA A 17 -6.67 15.02 -2.07
C ALA A 17 -5.36 14.56 -2.71
N ALA A 18 -4.75 13.47 -2.22
CA ALA A 18 -3.54 12.91 -2.80
C ALA A 18 -3.78 12.32 -4.19
N GLU A 19 -4.95 11.67 -4.40
CA GLU A 19 -5.36 11.17 -5.70
C GLU A 19 -5.44 12.30 -6.73
N ALA A 20 -6.07 13.43 -6.36
CA ALA A 20 -6.18 14.60 -7.22
C ALA A 20 -4.81 15.14 -7.63
N VAL A 21 -3.88 15.30 -6.68
CA VAL A 21 -2.50 15.76 -6.94
C VAL A 21 -1.75 14.81 -7.88
N LEU A 22 -1.88 13.49 -7.70
CA LEU A 22 -1.22 12.52 -8.57
C LEU A 22 -1.79 12.53 -10.00
N LYS A 23 -3.10 12.76 -10.15
CA LYS A 23 -3.74 12.94 -11.46
C LYS A 23 -3.29 14.22 -12.14
N GLU A 24 -3.24 15.34 -11.41
CA GLU A 24 -2.76 16.63 -11.92
C GLU A 24 -1.28 16.59 -12.33
N ALA A 25 -0.47 15.83 -11.59
CA ALA A 25 0.93 15.58 -11.91
C ALA A 25 1.13 14.55 -13.05
N ASP A 26 0.05 14.04 -13.65
CA ASP A 26 0.08 13.08 -14.75
C ASP A 26 0.91 11.82 -14.42
N PHE A 27 0.70 11.28 -13.21
CA PHE A 27 1.37 10.07 -12.75
C PHE A 27 1.14 8.92 -13.73
N LYS A 28 2.23 8.29 -14.19
CA LYS A 28 2.21 7.30 -15.28
C LYS A 28 2.01 5.87 -14.83
N GLY A 29 2.08 5.61 -13.54
CA GLY A 29 1.87 4.29 -12.97
C GLY A 29 0.39 3.97 -12.74
N MET A 30 0.15 2.79 -12.16
CA MET A 30 -1.18 2.40 -11.70
C MET A 30 -1.62 3.29 -10.53
N LEU A 31 -2.71 4.04 -10.68
CA LEU A 31 -3.29 4.84 -9.60
C LEU A 31 -4.69 4.33 -9.28
N MET A 32 -4.92 3.97 -8.02
CA MET A 32 -6.25 3.59 -7.54
C MET A 32 -6.55 4.27 -6.21
N TYR A 33 -7.77 4.79 -6.08
CA TYR A 33 -8.33 5.29 -4.83
C TYR A 33 -9.58 4.51 -4.47
N THR A 34 -9.76 4.20 -3.19
CA THR A 34 -11.00 3.60 -2.68
C THR A 34 -11.22 3.90 -1.20
N THR A 35 -12.46 3.88 -0.76
CA THR A 35 -12.87 3.92 0.66
C THR A 35 -13.23 2.54 1.19
N GLU A 36 -13.29 1.53 0.31
CA GLU A 36 -13.71 0.17 0.63
C GLU A 36 -12.48 -0.74 0.76
N MET A 37 -12.32 -1.36 1.94
CA MET A 37 -11.13 -2.16 2.23
C MET A 37 -10.99 -3.37 1.30
N GLU A 38 -12.10 -4.05 0.99
CA GLU A 38 -12.07 -5.22 0.09
C GLU A 38 -11.56 -4.84 -1.31
N ASN A 39 -11.98 -3.69 -1.83
CA ASN A 39 -11.49 -3.18 -3.11
C ASN A 39 -9.98 -2.91 -3.07
N LEU A 40 -9.46 -2.39 -1.95
CA LEU A 40 -8.02 -2.18 -1.77
C LEU A 40 -7.28 -3.52 -1.76
N ILE A 41 -7.75 -4.47 -0.97
CA ILE A 41 -7.15 -5.81 -0.85
C ILE A 41 -7.10 -6.47 -2.22
N ASP A 42 -8.20 -6.47 -2.97
CA ASP A 42 -8.27 -7.11 -4.28
C ASP A 42 -7.40 -6.42 -5.31
N ALA A 43 -7.41 -5.08 -5.36
CA ALA A 43 -6.58 -4.35 -6.30
C ALA A 43 -5.09 -4.57 -6.07
N VAL A 44 -4.63 -4.54 -4.81
CA VAL A 44 -3.22 -4.80 -4.50
C VAL A 44 -2.89 -6.26 -4.80
N SER A 45 -3.70 -7.21 -4.33
CA SER A 45 -3.44 -8.65 -4.50
C SER A 45 -3.37 -9.07 -5.98
N ASN A 46 -4.16 -8.43 -6.86
CA ASN A 46 -4.16 -8.72 -8.28
C ASN A 46 -3.05 -8.00 -9.05
N TYR A 47 -2.48 -6.94 -8.49
CA TYR A 47 -1.43 -6.15 -9.12
C TYR A 47 -0.04 -6.68 -8.81
N ILE A 48 0.21 -6.96 -7.52
CA ILE A 48 1.55 -7.31 -7.06
C ILE A 48 1.96 -8.71 -7.50
N LYS A 49 3.25 -8.89 -7.72
CA LYS A 49 3.87 -10.15 -8.12
C LYS A 49 5.05 -10.46 -7.21
N GLU A 50 5.49 -11.70 -7.26
CA GLU A 50 6.72 -12.12 -6.59
C GLU A 50 7.90 -11.25 -7.07
N GLY A 51 8.65 -10.70 -6.11
CA GLY A 51 9.78 -9.79 -6.37
C GLY A 51 9.44 -8.31 -6.29
N ASP A 52 8.16 -7.92 -6.21
CA ASP A 52 7.78 -6.52 -6.04
C ASP A 52 8.10 -6.00 -4.63
N LEU A 53 8.55 -4.74 -4.55
CA LEU A 53 8.70 -4.03 -3.28
C LEU A 53 7.44 -3.22 -2.98
N VAL A 54 6.74 -3.59 -1.91
CA VAL A 54 5.53 -2.89 -1.46
C VAL A 54 5.82 -2.08 -0.20
N LEU A 55 5.62 -0.75 -0.27
CA LEU A 55 5.64 0.13 0.91
C LEU A 55 4.21 0.38 1.37
N ILE A 56 3.89 0.00 2.61
CA ILE A 56 2.60 0.29 3.22
C ILE A 56 2.78 1.36 4.29
N LYS A 57 1.97 2.41 4.20
CA LYS A 57 1.94 3.52 5.16
C LYS A 57 0.50 3.78 5.58
N GLY A 58 0.24 3.81 6.88
CA GLY A 58 -1.08 4.10 7.43
C GLY A 58 -1.03 4.34 8.93
N SER A 59 -2.12 4.86 9.49
CA SER A 59 -2.30 4.91 10.94
C SER A 59 -2.46 3.50 11.52
N ARG A 60 -2.00 3.31 12.76
CA ARG A 60 -2.11 2.03 13.48
C ARG A 60 -3.57 1.69 13.81
N GLY A 61 -3.89 0.41 13.98
CA GLY A 61 -5.16 -0.07 14.53
C GLY A 61 -6.37 -0.15 13.59
N MET A 62 -6.35 0.47 12.40
CA MET A 62 -7.48 0.40 11.46
C MET A 62 -7.06 -0.10 10.07
N ALA A 63 -6.38 0.70 9.25
CA ALA A 63 -6.11 0.31 7.87
C ALA A 63 -4.93 -0.65 7.74
N LEU A 64 -3.83 -0.35 8.44
CA LEU A 64 -2.57 -1.07 8.27
C LEU A 64 -2.66 -2.53 8.75
N GLU A 65 -3.24 -2.76 9.92
CA GLU A 65 -3.38 -4.10 10.51
C GLU A 65 -4.38 -4.98 9.75
N ARG A 66 -5.46 -4.38 9.23
CA ARG A 66 -6.43 -5.10 8.39
C ARG A 66 -5.79 -5.53 7.07
N LEU A 67 -5.04 -4.62 6.44
CA LEU A 67 -4.37 -4.90 5.17
C LEU A 67 -3.24 -5.93 5.33
N SER A 68 -2.42 -5.80 6.38
CA SER A 68 -1.32 -6.73 6.64
C SER A 68 -1.83 -8.14 6.92
N ARG A 69 -2.92 -8.28 7.70
CA ARG A 69 -3.57 -9.58 7.95
C ARG A 69 -4.12 -10.18 6.66
N ALA A 70 -4.83 -9.40 5.85
CA ALA A 70 -5.35 -9.88 4.57
C ALA A 70 -4.25 -10.35 3.61
N PHE A 71 -3.10 -9.66 3.60
CA PHE A 71 -1.94 -10.06 2.78
C PHE A 71 -1.27 -11.32 3.31
N GLU A 72 -1.17 -11.49 4.62
CA GLU A 72 -0.68 -12.73 5.24
C GLU A 72 -1.61 -13.92 4.91
N GLU A 73 -2.94 -13.75 5.04
CA GLU A 73 -3.93 -14.77 4.69
C GLU A 73 -3.89 -15.17 3.20
N LYS A 74 -3.55 -14.21 2.32
CA LYS A 74 -3.35 -14.45 0.88
C LYS A 74 -1.94 -14.94 0.53
N GLY A 75 -1.05 -15.11 1.51
CA GLY A 75 0.33 -15.57 1.30
C GLY A 75 1.25 -14.57 0.59
N LEU A 76 0.89 -13.28 0.61
CA LEU A 76 1.63 -12.20 -0.04
C LEU A 76 2.78 -11.66 0.82
N ILE A 77 2.67 -11.77 2.14
CA ILE A 77 3.70 -11.41 3.11
C ILE A 77 3.77 -12.47 4.21
N ASP A 78 4.93 -12.60 4.84
CA ASP A 78 5.12 -13.40 6.04
C ASP A 78 5.43 -12.46 7.22
N LEU A 79 4.47 -12.31 8.15
CA LEU A 79 4.65 -11.47 9.33
C LEU A 79 5.39 -12.20 10.47
N SER A 80 5.56 -13.52 10.37
CA SER A 80 6.28 -14.34 11.35
C SER A 80 7.79 -14.10 11.32
N ASP A 81 8.31 -13.58 10.21
CA ASP A 81 9.73 -13.30 9.99
C ASP A 81 10.14 -11.86 10.39
N SER A 82 9.35 -11.21 11.27
CA SER A 82 9.53 -9.81 11.72
C SER A 82 10.74 -9.59 12.66
N SER A 83 11.86 -10.27 12.38
CA SER A 83 13.10 -10.21 13.16
C SER A 83 13.91 -8.90 13.01
N MET A 84 13.51 -7.96 12.14
CA MET A 84 14.30 -6.74 11.88
C MET A 84 13.41 -5.50 11.72
N GLY A 85 12.83 -5.02 12.82
CA GLY A 85 12.49 -3.60 12.92
C GLY A 85 13.76 -2.76 12.90
N GLY A 86 14.17 -2.29 11.72
CA GLY A 86 15.39 -1.48 11.57
C GLY A 86 15.31 -0.20 12.39
N HIS A 87 16.40 0.12 13.11
CA HIS A 87 16.61 1.41 13.74
C HIS A 87 16.77 2.50 12.67
N TYR A 88 15.66 3.02 12.15
CA TYR A 88 15.63 4.23 11.35
C TYR A 88 14.67 5.23 11.96
N ALA A 89 15.14 5.86 13.04
CA ALA A 89 14.76 7.20 13.43
C ALA A 89 16.06 7.96 13.72
N PRO A 90 16.36 9.08 13.03
CA PRO A 90 17.30 10.05 13.56
C PRO A 90 16.74 10.72 14.81
#